data_AF-A0A1W1UY99-F1
#
_entry.id   AF-A0A1W1UY99-F1
#
_cell.length_a   1.000
_cell.length_b   1.000
_cell.length_c   1.000
_cell.angle_alpha   90.00
_cell.angle_beta   90.00
_cell.angle_gamma   90.00
#
_symmetry.space_group_name_H-M   'P 1'
#
loop_
_entity.id
_entity.type
_entity.pdbx_description
1 polymer ?
#
loop_
_entity_poly.entity_id
_entity_poly.type
_entity_poly.pdbx_seq_one_letter_code
_entity_poly.pdbx_strand_id
1 'polypeptide(L)'
;MLKRFQGRSFAALATLLLLAGCAAPPPPPQGQPPAVPPTGPVSQPGAKIVGLLELRVEGAGEGGALSATTRFLTPGRGGVSPQASTAVPIANAADLFERGRVVFLDDEKANMRYVTSIFSIANKTGQAFANLTLYAVHIPSSDLGGTALSAIYDAKGNVLTDPLLAQNMIPTNGMRYDGLDISVSDQNADFQIFMPDEADLVETQAAALNPPIVGEVLEYGFVARNLAGGRSISAGTSGDCTASTCKGMLSLAFKFPKKTPRSDNPWSFTLHFIVADESDARVTVSAEEQAAPEVVIARANKLSTSAQIAVFGTNPATSVGTDRTRWSCSVRTAAGPGGTSLRYLGFAPTDAACAVPKYDESNWDAVYWR
;
A
#
# COMPACT_ATOMS: atom_id res chain seq x y z
N MET A 1 -69.73 -29.25 15.23
CA MET A 1 -70.67 -28.12 15.40
C MET A 1 -70.06 -26.91 14.68
N LEU A 2 -70.36 -26.62 13.41
CA LEU A 2 -71.48 -25.78 12.91
C LEU A 2 -71.57 -24.45 13.69
N LYS A 3 -71.38 -23.25 13.12
CA LYS A 3 -72.10 -22.65 11.97
C LYS A 3 -71.34 -21.48 11.30
N ARG A 4 -71.52 -21.38 9.98
CA ARG A 4 -71.36 -20.20 9.09
C ARG A 4 -72.47 -19.17 9.30
N PHE A 5 -72.24 -17.91 8.93
CA PHE A 5 -73.16 -16.94 8.29
C PHE A 5 -72.29 -15.81 7.66
N GLN A 6 -72.20 -15.60 6.34
CA GLN A 6 -73.13 -14.94 5.39
C GLN A 6 -73.74 -13.63 5.93
N GLY A 7 -73.72 -12.48 5.25
CA GLY A 7 -73.19 -12.11 3.93
C GLY A 7 -73.70 -10.73 3.46
N ARG A 8 -73.40 -10.45 2.19
CA ARG A 8 -74.12 -9.61 1.19
C ARG A 8 -73.94 -8.07 1.15
N SER A 9 -73.53 -7.68 -0.04
CA SER A 9 -73.51 -6.39 -0.75
C SER A 9 -74.88 -5.72 -0.92
N PHE A 10 -74.91 -4.38 -1.15
CA PHE A 10 -75.73 -3.72 -2.18
C PHE A 10 -75.32 -2.24 -2.42
N ALA A 11 -75.25 -1.87 -3.71
CA ALA A 11 -75.49 -0.57 -4.41
C ALA A 11 -75.01 0.76 -3.78
N ALA A 12 -74.12 1.53 -4.43
CA ALA A 12 -74.29 2.35 -5.64
C ALA A 12 -75.19 3.60 -5.47
N LEU A 13 -74.56 4.79 -5.40
CA LEU A 13 -75.15 6.04 -5.89
C LEU A 13 -74.05 6.93 -6.48
N ALA A 14 -74.31 7.39 -7.69
CA ALA A 14 -73.44 8.24 -8.49
C ALA A 14 -73.63 9.71 -8.14
N THR A 15 -72.55 10.49 -8.12
CA THR A 15 -72.60 11.94 -8.25
C THR A 15 -71.46 12.42 -9.13
N LEU A 16 -71.82 12.86 -10.35
CA LEU A 16 -70.99 13.68 -11.24
C LEU A 16 -70.69 15.02 -10.55
N LEU A 17 -69.41 15.42 -10.50
CA LEU A 17 -69.02 16.81 -10.27
C LEU A 17 -67.88 17.20 -11.21
N LEU A 18 -68.10 18.35 -11.83
CA LEU A 18 -67.43 18.96 -12.98
C LEU A 18 -65.91 19.14 -12.82
N LEU A 19 -65.17 18.83 -13.91
CA LEU A 19 -63.80 19.28 -14.11
C LEU A 19 -63.77 20.79 -14.41
N ALA A 20 -63.08 21.55 -13.56
CA ALA A 20 -62.50 22.84 -13.91
C ALA A 20 -60.97 22.67 -13.88
N GLY A 21 -60.36 22.65 -15.06
CA GLY A 21 -58.90 22.56 -15.22
C GLY A 21 -58.25 23.90 -14.93
N CYS A 22 -57.58 24.01 -13.78
CA CYS A 22 -56.53 25.01 -13.59
C CYS A 22 -55.22 24.41 -14.11
N ALA A 23 -54.80 24.83 -15.30
CA ALA A 23 -53.46 24.55 -15.79
C ALA A 23 -52.45 25.27 -14.87
N ALA A 24 -51.64 24.48 -14.16
CA ALA A 24 -50.49 25.02 -13.44
C ALA A 24 -49.48 25.58 -14.46
N PRO A 25 -48.93 26.78 -14.24
CA PRO A 25 -47.86 27.29 -15.10
C PRO A 25 -46.67 26.33 -15.07
N PRO A 26 -45.97 26.15 -16.21
CA PRO A 26 -44.80 25.29 -16.27
C PRO A 26 -43.75 25.73 -15.25
N PRO A 27 -43.04 24.80 -14.59
CA PRO A 27 -41.95 25.14 -13.70
C PRO A 27 -40.92 25.97 -14.48
N PRO A 28 -40.32 27.01 -13.85
CA PRO A 28 -39.27 27.77 -14.48
C PRO A 28 -38.13 26.84 -14.92
N PRO A 29 -37.46 27.12 -16.05
CA PRO A 29 -36.31 26.34 -16.48
C PRO A 29 -35.33 26.22 -15.31
N GLN A 30 -35.06 24.99 -14.88
CA GLN A 30 -33.96 24.73 -13.96
C GLN A 30 -32.70 25.23 -14.67
N GLY A 31 -32.14 26.36 -14.19
CA GLY A 31 -30.88 26.86 -14.68
C GLY A 31 -29.87 25.71 -14.60
N GLN A 32 -29.25 25.38 -15.73
CA GLN A 32 -28.16 24.41 -15.74
C GLN A 32 -27.19 24.81 -14.63
N PRO A 33 -26.80 23.89 -13.74
CA PRO A 33 -25.68 24.11 -12.84
C PRO A 33 -24.52 24.68 -13.65
N PRO A 34 -23.83 25.74 -13.19
CA PRO A 34 -22.71 26.30 -13.92
C PRO A 34 -21.78 25.15 -14.32
N ALA A 35 -21.49 25.05 -15.62
CA ALA A 35 -20.64 24.00 -16.15
C ALA A 35 -19.36 23.99 -15.31
N VAL A 36 -19.14 22.87 -14.60
CA VAL A 36 -17.89 22.65 -13.89
C VAL A 36 -16.81 22.78 -14.96
N PRO A 37 -15.86 23.72 -14.82
CA PRO A 37 -14.78 23.85 -15.78
C PRO A 37 -14.13 22.48 -15.91
N PRO A 38 -13.87 21.97 -17.13
CA PRO A 38 -13.13 20.73 -17.28
C PRO A 38 -11.82 20.93 -16.51
N THR A 39 -11.65 20.19 -15.43
CA THR A 39 -10.37 20.03 -14.76
C THR A 39 -9.48 19.40 -15.82
N GLY A 40 -8.68 20.21 -16.52
CA GLY A 40 -7.63 19.70 -17.39
C GLY A 40 -6.80 18.70 -16.60
N PRO A 41 -6.17 17.72 -17.26
CA PRO A 41 -5.29 16.78 -16.59
C PRO A 41 -4.25 17.61 -15.82
N VAL A 42 -4.35 17.59 -14.49
CA VAL A 42 -3.27 18.05 -13.62
C VAL A 42 -2.08 17.22 -14.06
N SER A 43 -1.01 17.86 -14.53
CA SER A 43 0.22 17.14 -14.83
C SER A 43 0.68 16.54 -13.51
N GLN A 44 0.37 15.26 -13.26
CA GLN A 44 0.94 14.55 -12.13
C GLN A 44 2.45 14.56 -12.36
N PRO A 45 3.24 15.18 -11.47
CA PRO A 45 4.69 15.07 -11.57
C PRO A 45 5.04 13.57 -11.51
N GLY A 46 5.58 13.08 -12.62
CA GLY A 46 5.72 11.63 -12.84
C GLY A 46 6.85 11.05 -12.00
N ALA A 47 6.63 9.86 -11.45
CA ALA A 47 7.68 9.05 -10.86
C ALA A 47 8.78 8.79 -11.90
N LYS A 48 10.05 8.96 -11.52
CA LYS A 48 11.18 8.55 -12.36
C LYS A 48 11.63 7.16 -11.95
N ILE A 49 11.35 6.16 -12.79
CA ILE A 49 11.75 4.77 -12.51
C ILE A 49 13.29 4.69 -12.43
N VAL A 50 13.77 4.14 -11.31
CA VAL A 50 15.17 3.87 -11.03
C VAL A 50 15.53 2.45 -11.44
N GLY A 51 14.66 1.46 -11.23
CA GLY A 51 14.90 0.08 -11.69
C GLY A 51 14.13 -0.98 -10.89
N LEU A 52 14.33 -2.25 -11.24
CA LEU A 52 13.76 -3.39 -10.52
C LEU A 52 14.73 -3.87 -9.43
N LEU A 53 14.28 -3.93 -8.19
CA LEU A 53 15.05 -4.33 -7.02
C LEU A 53 14.53 -5.66 -6.50
N GLU A 54 15.45 -6.61 -6.31
CA GLU A 54 15.22 -7.79 -5.48
C GLU A 54 15.76 -7.52 -4.08
N LEU A 55 14.97 -7.88 -3.08
CA LEU A 55 15.32 -7.81 -1.68
C LEU A 55 15.13 -9.18 -1.05
N ARG A 56 16.20 -9.71 -0.44
CA ARG A 56 16.16 -11.00 0.24
C ARG A 56 16.37 -10.82 1.73
N VAL A 57 15.44 -11.34 2.52
CA VAL A 57 15.53 -11.42 3.98
C VAL A 57 15.91 -12.84 4.35
N GLU A 58 16.96 -13.01 5.14
CA GLU A 58 17.45 -14.30 5.62
C GLU A 58 17.57 -14.34 7.14
N GLY A 59 17.42 -15.55 7.67
CA GLY A 59 17.70 -15.81 9.08
C GLY A 59 16.54 -15.47 10.01
N ALA A 60 15.31 -15.28 9.52
CA ALA A 60 14.19 -14.64 10.21
C ALA A 60 13.62 -15.34 11.47
N GLY A 61 14.44 -16.09 12.20
CA GLY A 61 14.15 -16.51 13.56
C GLY A 61 15.43 -16.83 14.34
N GLU A 62 15.37 -17.80 15.26
CA GLU A 62 16.38 -17.96 16.31
C GLU A 62 17.61 -18.78 15.88
N GLY A 63 18.80 -18.18 16.05
CA GLY A 63 20.09 -18.89 15.98
C GLY A 63 20.90 -18.69 14.69
N GLY A 64 20.32 -18.06 13.65
CA GLY A 64 21.03 -17.66 12.43
C GLY A 64 21.50 -16.21 12.48
N ALA A 65 22.53 -15.88 11.69
CA ALA A 65 22.89 -14.47 11.47
C ALA A 65 21.79 -13.81 10.63
N LEU A 66 21.06 -12.87 11.24
CA LEU A 66 20.05 -12.07 10.56
C LEU A 66 20.70 -11.21 9.49
N SER A 67 20.26 -11.37 8.24
CA SER A 67 20.77 -10.57 7.15
C SER A 67 19.68 -10.20 6.18
N ALA A 68 19.80 -9.02 5.59
CA ALA A 68 18.98 -8.62 4.47
C ALA A 68 19.88 -8.05 3.39
N THR A 69 19.66 -8.48 2.16
CA THR A 69 20.48 -8.12 0.99
C THR A 69 19.60 -7.61 -0.12
N THR A 70 20.19 -6.80 -0.99
CA THR A 70 19.51 -6.22 -2.14
C THR A 70 20.35 -6.40 -3.39
N ARG A 71 19.68 -6.53 -4.54
CA ARG A 71 20.33 -6.48 -5.85
C ARG A 71 19.37 -5.89 -6.88
N PHE A 72 19.89 -5.05 -7.77
CA PHE A 72 19.13 -4.64 -8.94
C PHE A 72 19.08 -5.79 -9.94
N LEU A 73 17.94 -5.89 -10.61
CA LEU A 73 17.63 -6.91 -11.58
C LEU A 73 17.48 -6.26 -12.95
N THR A 74 17.87 -6.99 -13.99
CA THR A 74 17.51 -6.63 -15.36
C THR A 74 16.48 -7.64 -15.88
N PRO A 75 15.32 -7.17 -16.36
CA PRO A 75 14.35 -8.03 -17.04
C PRO A 75 15.00 -8.70 -18.26
N GLY A 76 15.12 -10.02 -18.23
CA GLY A 76 15.58 -10.83 -19.37
C GLY A 76 14.44 -11.64 -19.97
N ARG A 77 14.47 -11.90 -21.28
CA ARG A 77 13.47 -12.71 -22.01
C ARG A 77 13.32 -14.18 -21.54
N GLY A 78 14.14 -14.65 -20.59
CA GLY A 78 14.15 -16.02 -20.09
C GLY A 78 14.26 -16.14 -18.56
N GLY A 79 13.96 -15.06 -17.83
CA GLY A 79 14.07 -15.01 -16.38
C GLY A 79 14.82 -13.78 -15.88
N VAL A 80 14.90 -13.65 -14.56
CA VAL A 80 15.57 -12.56 -13.86
C VAL A 80 17.08 -12.83 -13.82
N SER A 81 17.90 -11.92 -14.36
CA SER A 81 19.37 -12.02 -14.28
C SER A 81 19.99 -10.76 -13.67
N PRO A 82 21.11 -10.87 -12.92
CA PRO A 82 21.76 -9.71 -12.30
C PRO A 82 22.39 -8.80 -13.38
N GLN A 83 22.08 -7.50 -13.36
CA GLN A 83 22.75 -6.47 -14.16
C GLN A 83 22.45 -5.07 -13.58
N ALA A 84 23.27 -4.07 -13.95
CA ALA A 84 23.14 -2.67 -13.55
C ALA A 84 21.79 -2.06 -13.96
N SER A 85 21.29 -1.07 -13.21
CA SER A 85 20.10 -0.33 -13.63
C SER A 85 20.34 0.40 -14.96
N THR A 86 19.38 0.32 -15.89
CA THR A 86 19.44 0.96 -17.20
C THR A 86 18.78 2.35 -17.24
N ALA A 87 17.97 2.72 -16.24
CA ALA A 87 17.23 3.98 -16.21
C ALA A 87 17.96 5.11 -15.45
N VAL A 88 18.77 4.73 -14.46
CA VAL A 88 19.71 5.59 -13.74
C VAL A 88 21.03 4.82 -13.69
N PRO A 89 22.20 5.43 -13.91
CA PRO A 89 23.48 4.74 -13.87
C PRO A 89 23.83 4.32 -12.43
N ILE A 90 23.13 3.31 -11.92
CA ILE A 90 23.41 2.63 -10.66
C ILE A 90 24.01 1.29 -11.05
N ALA A 91 25.34 1.20 -10.91
CA ALA A 91 26.07 0.00 -11.31
C ALA A 91 25.69 -1.18 -10.42
N ASN A 92 25.51 -0.95 -9.12
CA ASN A 92 25.19 -1.98 -8.15
C ASN A 92 24.18 -1.48 -7.09
N ALA A 93 23.34 -2.38 -6.56
CA ALA A 93 22.46 -2.02 -5.43
C ALA A 93 23.24 -1.55 -4.19
N ALA A 94 24.48 -2.03 -4.03
CA ALA A 94 25.41 -1.60 -2.98
C ALA A 94 25.82 -0.10 -3.06
N ASP A 95 25.58 0.54 -4.21
CA ASP A 95 25.78 1.98 -4.38
C ASP A 95 24.65 2.81 -3.75
N LEU A 96 23.59 2.16 -3.26
CA LEU A 96 22.44 2.81 -2.64
C LEU A 96 22.04 2.15 -1.32
N PHE A 97 21.93 0.83 -1.29
CA PHE A 97 21.49 0.05 -0.13
C PHE A 97 22.67 -0.71 0.47
N GLU A 98 22.90 -0.49 1.75
CA GLU A 98 23.87 -1.24 2.55
C GLU A 98 23.17 -2.35 3.35
N ARG A 99 23.95 -3.33 3.81
CA ARG A 99 23.44 -4.53 4.51
C ARG A 99 22.47 -4.13 5.62
N GLY A 100 21.28 -4.72 5.59
CA GLY A 100 20.26 -4.46 6.58
C GLY A 100 20.40 -5.30 7.85
N ARG A 101 19.72 -4.85 8.91
CA ARG A 101 19.42 -5.68 10.10
C ARG A 101 17.96 -6.09 10.07
N VAL A 102 17.62 -7.20 10.71
CA VAL A 102 16.24 -7.68 10.81
C VAL A 102 15.82 -7.69 12.29
N VAL A 103 14.58 -7.33 12.57
CA VAL A 103 13.98 -7.28 13.91
C VAL A 103 12.68 -8.08 13.91
N PHE A 104 12.45 -8.85 14.97
CA PHE A 104 11.23 -9.61 15.20
C PHE A 104 10.48 -9.07 16.40
N LEU A 105 9.16 -9.11 16.29
CA LEU A 105 8.28 -8.85 17.39
C LEU A 105 7.09 -9.81 17.31
N ASP A 106 6.92 -10.62 18.34
CA ASP A 106 5.80 -11.54 18.46
C ASP A 106 4.69 -10.88 19.27
N ASP A 107 3.52 -10.77 18.67
CA ASP A 107 2.28 -10.38 19.33
C ASP A 107 1.53 -11.63 19.73
N GLU A 108 1.71 -12.05 20.99
CA GLU A 108 1.02 -13.23 21.51
C GLU A 108 -0.49 -13.03 21.64
N LYS A 109 -0.97 -11.79 21.81
CA LYS A 109 -2.41 -11.50 21.93
C LYS A 109 -3.09 -11.63 20.56
N ALA A 110 -2.46 -11.11 19.51
CA ALA A 110 -2.98 -11.19 18.15
C ALA A 110 -2.59 -12.49 17.41
N ASN A 111 -1.73 -13.33 17.99
CA ASN A 111 -1.11 -14.48 17.34
C ASN A 111 -0.40 -14.12 16.02
N MET A 112 0.29 -12.97 16.03
CA MET A 112 0.99 -12.42 14.85
C MET A 112 2.48 -12.30 15.10
N ARG A 113 3.27 -12.46 14.05
CA ARG A 113 4.69 -12.12 14.03
C ARG A 113 4.91 -10.95 13.09
N TYR A 114 5.59 -9.94 13.59
CA TYR A 114 6.09 -8.81 12.83
C TYR A 114 7.56 -9.01 12.51
N VAL A 115 7.94 -8.73 11.27
CA VAL A 115 9.31 -8.77 10.77
C VAL A 115 9.61 -7.42 10.17
N THR A 116 10.62 -6.74 10.68
CA THR A 116 11.10 -5.46 10.14
C THR A 116 12.54 -5.60 9.67
N SER A 117 12.79 -5.41 8.38
CA SER A 117 14.12 -5.34 7.79
C SER A 117 14.50 -3.87 7.59
N ILE A 118 15.59 -3.44 8.23
CA ILE A 118 16.06 -2.04 8.23
C ILE A 118 17.36 -1.98 7.44
N PHE A 119 17.34 -1.25 6.34
CA PHE A 119 18.48 -1.02 5.45
C PHE A 119 19.05 0.36 5.71
N SER A 120 20.37 0.44 5.82
CA SER A 120 21.07 1.72 5.71
C SER A 120 21.15 2.10 4.23
N ILE A 121 20.88 3.37 3.94
CA ILE A 121 21.05 3.93 2.60
C ILE A 121 22.29 4.81 2.61
N ALA A 122 23.13 4.62 1.60
CA ALA A 122 24.25 5.50 1.29
C ALA A 122 24.22 5.73 -0.22
N ASN A 123 23.71 6.88 -0.64
CA ASN A 123 23.63 7.24 -2.04
C ASN A 123 25.01 7.61 -2.57
N LYS A 124 25.71 6.62 -3.12
CA LYS A 124 27.03 6.74 -3.76
C LYS A 124 26.90 7.05 -5.26
N THR A 125 25.71 7.48 -5.70
CA THR A 125 25.43 7.89 -7.07
C THR A 125 25.58 9.40 -7.22
N GLY A 126 25.77 9.86 -8.46
CA GLY A 126 25.79 11.29 -8.78
C GLY A 126 24.40 11.94 -8.89
N GLN A 127 23.33 11.20 -8.60
CA GLN A 127 21.95 11.69 -8.69
C GLN A 127 21.36 11.83 -7.28
N ALA A 128 20.73 12.97 -7.00
CA ALA A 128 19.92 13.15 -5.80
C ALA A 128 18.52 12.55 -6.01
N PHE A 129 17.93 12.04 -4.94
CA PHE A 129 16.56 11.53 -4.93
C PHE A 129 15.69 12.47 -4.09
N ALA A 130 14.57 12.92 -4.64
CA ALA A 130 13.60 13.73 -3.92
C ALA A 130 12.78 12.88 -2.95
N ASN A 131 12.34 11.70 -3.41
CA ASN A 131 11.62 10.72 -2.61
C ASN A 131 11.83 9.32 -3.19
N LEU A 132 12.80 8.58 -2.66
CA LEU A 132 13.11 7.23 -3.14
C LEU A 132 12.05 6.23 -2.63
N THR A 133 11.17 5.83 -3.52
CA THR A 133 9.99 4.98 -3.26
C THR A 133 10.17 3.60 -3.89
N LEU A 134 9.76 2.55 -3.19
CA LEU A 134 9.75 1.16 -3.62
C LEU A 134 8.29 0.70 -3.76
N TYR A 135 7.81 0.50 -4.98
CA TYR A 135 6.49 -0.07 -5.25
C TYR A 135 6.60 -1.58 -5.32
N ALA A 136 5.77 -2.30 -4.56
CA ALA A 136 5.72 -3.74 -4.65
C ALA A 136 5.25 -4.15 -6.05
N VAL A 137 5.91 -5.13 -6.65
CA VAL A 137 5.56 -5.62 -7.99
C VAL A 137 5.42 -7.14 -7.96
N HIS A 138 4.33 -7.63 -8.55
CA HIS A 138 4.16 -9.04 -8.84
C HIS A 138 4.79 -9.35 -10.20
N ILE A 139 5.85 -10.16 -10.22
CA ILE A 139 6.46 -10.69 -11.43
C ILE A 139 5.81 -12.05 -11.74
N PRO A 140 5.04 -12.17 -12.83
CA PRO A 140 4.40 -13.42 -13.21
C PRO A 140 5.44 -14.54 -13.32
N SER A 141 5.07 -15.76 -12.89
CA SER A 141 5.91 -16.97 -12.85
C SER A 141 7.07 -16.99 -11.84
N SER A 142 7.48 -15.84 -11.30
CA SER A 142 8.53 -15.73 -10.28
C SER A 142 7.93 -15.65 -8.87
N ASP A 143 6.86 -14.87 -8.73
CA ASP A 143 6.27 -14.58 -7.43
C ASP A 143 5.08 -15.48 -7.09
N LEU A 144 4.87 -15.66 -5.78
CA LEU A 144 3.94 -16.60 -5.20
C LEU A 144 2.60 -15.91 -4.89
N GLY A 145 1.52 -16.53 -5.36
CA GLY A 145 0.15 -16.14 -5.01
C GLY A 145 -0.25 -14.73 -5.44
N GLY A 146 0.35 -14.19 -6.49
CA GLY A 146 0.07 -12.84 -6.97
C GLY A 146 0.71 -11.72 -6.16
N THR A 147 1.50 -12.06 -5.15
CA THR A 147 2.18 -11.07 -4.31
C THR A 147 3.51 -10.63 -4.92
N ALA A 148 4.23 -9.75 -4.23
CA ALA A 148 5.62 -9.42 -4.56
C ALA A 148 6.64 -10.41 -3.98
N LEU A 149 6.19 -11.50 -3.34
CA LEU A 149 7.08 -12.48 -2.71
C LEU A 149 7.46 -13.61 -3.67
N SER A 150 8.74 -13.84 -3.88
CA SER A 150 9.28 -15.05 -4.50
C SER A 150 10.06 -15.86 -3.46
N ALA A 151 10.01 -17.18 -3.52
CA ALA A 151 10.84 -18.09 -2.72
C ALA A 151 10.81 -17.83 -1.19
N ILE A 152 9.75 -18.29 -0.54
CA ILE A 152 9.62 -18.30 0.92
C ILE A 152 10.14 -19.64 1.45
N TYR A 153 10.94 -19.62 2.51
CA TYR A 153 11.48 -20.82 3.17
C TYR A 153 11.19 -20.81 4.66
N ASP A 154 11.01 -21.99 5.22
CA ASP A 154 10.96 -22.21 6.67
C ASP A 154 12.37 -22.25 7.30
N ALA A 155 12.44 -22.41 8.62
CA ALA A 155 13.71 -22.42 9.35
C ALA A 155 14.60 -23.65 9.04
N LYS A 156 14.01 -24.69 8.46
CA LYS A 156 14.69 -25.93 8.07
C LYS A 156 15.18 -25.86 6.62
N GLY A 157 14.90 -24.77 5.91
CA GLY A 157 15.26 -24.58 4.50
C GLY A 157 14.26 -25.23 3.53
N ASN A 158 13.09 -25.67 3.99
CA ASN A 158 12.04 -26.17 3.10
C ASN A 158 11.36 -24.99 2.40
N VAL A 159 11.12 -25.14 1.10
CA VAL A 159 10.34 -24.15 0.33
C VAL A 159 8.88 -24.20 0.78
N LEU A 160 8.32 -23.05 1.09
CA LEU A 160 6.90 -22.84 1.37
C LEU A 160 6.22 -22.34 0.09
N THR A 161 5.50 -23.23 -0.60
CA THR A 161 4.89 -22.96 -1.92
C THR A 161 3.40 -22.62 -1.85
N ASP A 162 2.83 -22.46 -0.66
CA ASP A 162 1.41 -22.17 -0.49
C ASP A 162 1.12 -20.69 -0.88
N PRO A 163 0.30 -20.42 -1.92
CA PRO A 163 -0.08 -19.07 -2.30
C PRO A 163 -0.73 -18.28 -1.16
N LEU A 164 -1.53 -18.94 -0.33
CA LEU A 164 -2.22 -18.29 0.79
C LEU A 164 -1.23 -17.82 1.86
N LEU A 165 -0.10 -18.50 2.00
CA LEU A 165 0.94 -18.08 2.94
C LEU A 165 1.56 -16.75 2.51
N ALA A 166 1.91 -16.60 1.22
CA ALA A 166 2.43 -15.33 0.70
C ALA A 166 1.39 -14.21 0.81
N GLN A 167 0.14 -14.51 0.48
CA GLN A 167 -1.00 -13.59 0.59
C GLN A 167 -1.29 -13.13 2.03
N ASN A 168 -0.94 -13.95 3.03
CA ASN A 168 -1.08 -13.61 4.45
C ASN A 168 0.16 -12.90 5.03
N MET A 169 1.21 -12.66 4.23
CA MET A 169 2.31 -11.78 4.60
C MET A 169 1.93 -10.34 4.27
N ILE A 170 1.33 -9.68 5.26
CA ILE A 170 0.69 -8.38 5.11
C ILE A 170 1.73 -7.27 5.33
N PRO A 171 1.92 -6.32 4.40
CA PRO A 171 2.80 -5.19 4.62
C PRO A 171 2.25 -4.26 5.71
N THR A 172 3.13 -3.68 6.51
CA THR A 172 2.78 -2.77 7.62
C THR A 172 3.95 -1.83 7.92
N ASN A 173 3.78 -0.92 8.88
CA ASN A 173 4.88 -0.15 9.44
C ASN A 173 5.75 -1.03 10.36
N GLY A 174 7.01 -0.62 10.57
CA GLY A 174 7.85 -1.28 11.56
C GLY A 174 7.29 -1.09 12.97
N MET A 175 7.22 -2.17 13.73
CA MET A 175 6.64 -2.17 15.08
C MET A 175 7.72 -2.08 16.16
N ARG A 176 7.33 -1.66 17.36
CA ARG A 176 8.16 -1.70 18.57
C ARG A 176 7.32 -2.19 19.75
N TYR A 177 7.99 -2.79 20.73
CA TYR A 177 7.40 -3.07 22.03
C TYR A 177 7.66 -1.89 22.95
N ASP A 178 6.62 -1.33 23.58
CA ASP A 178 6.73 -0.19 24.49
C ASP A 178 6.69 -0.58 25.99
N GLY A 179 6.71 -1.88 26.27
CA GLY A 179 6.63 -2.42 27.63
C GLY A 179 5.24 -2.93 28.00
N LEU A 180 4.19 -2.39 27.37
CA LEU A 180 2.79 -2.75 27.64
C LEU A 180 2.10 -3.33 26.41
N ASP A 181 2.42 -2.78 25.24
CA ASP A 181 1.84 -3.19 23.98
C ASP A 181 2.81 -3.08 22.81
N ILE A 182 2.31 -3.51 21.65
CA ILE A 182 2.99 -3.37 20.37
C ILE A 182 2.41 -2.17 19.64
N SER A 183 3.27 -1.20 19.33
CA SER A 183 2.90 0.04 18.66
C SER A 183 3.80 0.31 17.45
N VAL A 184 3.34 1.16 16.53
CA VAL A 184 4.16 1.58 15.40
C VAL A 184 5.39 2.33 15.90
N SER A 185 6.55 1.98 15.34
CA SER A 185 7.79 2.72 15.52
C SER A 185 7.83 3.87 14.52
N ASP A 186 7.74 5.11 15.00
CA ASP A 186 7.90 6.31 14.16
C ASP A 186 9.21 6.30 13.38
N GLN A 187 10.25 5.71 13.97
CA GLN A 187 11.55 5.55 13.35
C GLN A 187 11.60 4.43 12.32
N ASN A 188 10.54 3.66 12.10
CA ASN A 188 10.46 2.59 11.09
C ASN A 188 9.13 2.65 10.30
N ALA A 189 8.45 3.80 10.31
CA ALA A 189 7.15 3.97 9.67
C ALA A 189 7.29 4.40 8.21
N ASP A 190 7.87 3.50 7.40
CA ASP A 190 8.18 3.73 5.99
C ASP A 190 7.18 3.08 5.04
N PHE A 191 6.14 2.42 5.55
CA PHE A 191 5.10 1.81 4.72
C PHE A 191 4.31 2.89 3.97
N GLN A 192 3.99 2.60 2.71
CA GLN A 192 3.15 3.44 1.88
C GLN A 192 2.07 2.64 1.19
N ILE A 193 0.91 3.27 1.04
CA ILE A 193 -0.09 2.87 0.06
C ILE A 193 -0.11 3.87 -1.10
N PHE A 194 -0.55 3.37 -2.25
CA PHE A 194 -0.71 4.11 -3.48
C PHE A 194 -2.14 3.97 -3.96
N MET A 195 -2.64 5.02 -4.61
CA MET A 195 -3.93 4.95 -5.29
C MET A 195 -3.78 4.08 -6.56
N PRO A 196 -4.87 3.45 -7.04
CA PRO A 196 -4.79 2.59 -8.23
C PRO A 196 -4.21 3.28 -9.46
N ASP A 197 -4.55 4.56 -9.70
CA ASP A 197 -4.03 5.36 -10.81
C ASP A 197 -2.51 5.60 -10.72
N GLU A 198 -1.98 5.72 -9.50
CA GLU A 198 -0.55 5.88 -9.25
C GLU A 198 0.22 4.58 -9.53
N ALA A 199 -0.34 3.44 -9.12
CA ALA A 199 0.22 2.12 -9.42
C ALA A 199 0.22 1.84 -10.94
N ASP A 200 -0.89 2.11 -11.63
CA ASP A 200 -1.03 1.95 -13.08
C ASP A 200 -0.06 2.85 -13.86
N LEU A 201 0.19 4.07 -13.38
CA LEU A 201 1.15 4.99 -13.97
C LEU A 201 2.57 4.43 -13.87
N VAL A 202 2.97 3.94 -12.69
CA VAL A 202 4.28 3.32 -12.46
C VAL A 202 4.45 2.06 -13.30
N GLU A 203 3.41 1.22 -13.39
CA GLU A 203 3.40 0.04 -14.25
C GLU A 203 3.64 0.42 -15.71
N THR A 204 2.90 1.41 -16.21
CA THR A 204 3.03 1.92 -17.58
C THR A 204 4.43 2.47 -17.86
N GLN A 205 4.97 3.26 -16.94
CA GLN A 205 6.32 3.82 -17.07
C GLN A 205 7.41 2.74 -17.04
N ALA A 206 7.25 1.73 -16.19
CA ALA A 206 8.20 0.62 -16.06
C ALA A 206 8.16 -0.30 -17.29
N ALA A 207 6.98 -0.53 -17.87
CA ALA A 207 6.80 -1.26 -19.13
C ALA A 207 7.38 -0.51 -20.35
N ALA A 208 7.52 0.81 -20.27
CA ALA A 208 8.12 1.65 -21.33
C ALA A 208 9.66 1.70 -21.28
N LEU A 209 10.30 1.13 -20.25
CA LEU A 209 11.76 1.07 -20.15
C LEU A 209 12.37 0.14 -21.21
N ASN A 210 13.68 0.28 -21.41
CA ASN A 210 14.47 -0.63 -22.24
C ASN A 210 15.66 -1.21 -21.43
N PRO A 211 15.63 -2.50 -21.05
CA PRO A 211 14.53 -3.46 -21.26
C PRO A 211 13.30 -3.13 -20.39
N PRO A 212 12.10 -3.57 -20.81
CA PRO A 212 10.86 -3.30 -20.07
C PRO A 212 10.80 -4.14 -18.79
N ILE A 213 10.32 -3.54 -17.70
CA ILE A 213 9.97 -4.28 -16.48
C ILE A 213 8.54 -4.77 -16.67
N VAL A 214 8.36 -6.09 -16.75
CA VAL A 214 7.05 -6.72 -16.92
C VAL A 214 6.61 -7.30 -15.57
N GLY A 215 5.54 -6.75 -15.02
CA GLY A 215 4.93 -7.18 -13.77
C GLY A 215 3.73 -6.30 -13.43
N GLU A 216 2.88 -6.77 -12.53
CA GLU A 216 1.73 -6.03 -12.06
C GLU A 216 2.13 -5.22 -10.83
N VAL A 217 1.98 -3.89 -10.89
CA VAL A 217 2.31 -3.02 -9.75
C VAL A 217 1.19 -3.09 -8.72
N LEU A 218 1.59 -3.36 -7.48
CA LEU A 218 0.69 -3.45 -6.34
C LEU A 218 0.58 -2.08 -5.68
N GLU A 219 -0.55 -1.84 -5.01
CA GLU A 219 -0.93 -0.53 -4.47
C GLU A 219 -0.24 -0.22 -3.13
N TYR A 220 0.90 -0.85 -2.87
CA TYR A 220 1.65 -0.67 -1.64
C TYR A 220 3.16 -0.69 -1.88
N GLY A 221 3.89 -0.20 -0.89
CA GLY A 221 5.33 -0.16 -0.95
C GLY A 221 5.97 0.42 0.29
N PHE A 222 7.20 0.86 0.12
CA PHE A 222 8.00 1.46 1.18
C PHE A 222 8.77 2.65 0.65
N VAL A 223 9.11 3.58 1.53
CA VAL A 223 9.80 4.80 1.13
C VAL A 223 11.01 5.05 2.02
N ALA A 224 12.10 5.48 1.41
CA ALA A 224 13.29 5.85 2.15
C ALA A 224 13.08 7.16 2.95
N ARG A 225 13.90 7.34 3.97
CA ARG A 225 14.05 8.62 4.67
C ARG A 225 15.52 8.95 4.84
N ASN A 226 15.83 10.24 4.88
CA ASN A 226 17.14 10.68 5.33
C ASN A 226 17.27 10.58 6.85
N LEU A 227 18.49 10.75 7.37
CA LEU A 227 18.76 10.63 8.81
C LEU A 227 18.08 11.71 9.67
N ALA A 228 17.59 12.80 9.07
CA ALA A 228 16.81 13.84 9.75
C ALA A 228 15.29 13.54 9.74
N GLY A 229 14.85 12.51 9.02
CA GLY A 229 13.44 12.12 8.89
C GLY A 229 12.69 12.74 7.70
N GLY A 230 13.39 13.43 6.79
CA GLY A 230 12.84 13.89 5.51
C GLY A 230 12.90 12.81 4.41
N ARG A 231 12.38 13.10 3.21
CA ARG A 231 12.40 12.17 2.06
C ARG A 231 13.60 12.31 1.14
N SER A 232 14.17 13.50 1.05
CA SER A 232 15.24 13.77 0.10
C SER A 232 16.57 13.16 0.55
N ILE A 233 17.23 12.48 -0.38
CA ILE A 233 18.56 11.90 -0.21
C ILE A 233 19.48 12.56 -1.24
N SER A 234 20.44 13.34 -0.76
CA SER A 234 21.37 14.07 -1.65
C SER A 234 22.23 13.10 -2.45
N ALA A 235 22.73 13.55 -3.60
CA ALA A 235 23.74 12.83 -4.35
C ALA A 235 25.02 12.69 -3.49
N GLY A 236 25.68 11.55 -3.62
CA GLY A 236 27.05 11.38 -3.16
C GLY A 236 28.04 11.79 -4.24
N THR A 237 29.31 11.43 -4.02
CA THR A 237 30.29 11.34 -5.11
C THR A 237 30.24 9.91 -5.65
N SER A 238 30.52 9.68 -6.93
CA SER A 238 30.49 8.32 -7.48
C SER A 238 31.39 7.39 -6.65
N GLY A 239 30.77 6.37 -6.05
CA GLY A 239 31.45 5.39 -5.17
C GLY A 239 31.64 5.83 -3.71
N ASP A 240 31.25 7.04 -3.32
CA ASP A 240 31.41 7.56 -1.96
C ASP A 240 30.23 8.43 -1.46
N CYS A 241 29.88 8.24 -0.19
CA CYS A 241 28.88 9.03 0.52
C CYS A 241 29.34 9.27 1.96
N THR A 242 30.11 10.33 2.17
CA THR A 242 30.62 10.72 3.49
C THR A 242 29.65 11.61 4.26
N ALA A 243 28.96 12.51 3.57
CA ALA A 243 27.99 13.43 4.16
C ALA A 243 26.76 12.70 4.73
N SER A 244 26.18 13.21 5.81
CA SER A 244 24.94 12.65 6.38
C SER A 244 23.72 12.86 5.48
N THR A 245 23.77 13.82 4.56
CA THR A 245 22.66 14.18 3.65
C THR A 245 22.48 13.20 2.49
N CYS A 246 23.52 12.46 2.11
CA CYS A 246 23.43 11.35 1.15
C CYS A 246 23.14 10.00 1.84
N LYS A 247 22.97 10.01 3.17
CA LYS A 247 22.65 8.82 3.98
C LYS A 247 21.19 8.81 4.40
N GLY A 248 20.66 7.61 4.58
CA GLY A 248 19.28 7.41 4.99
C GLY A 248 19.03 6.04 5.56
N MET A 249 17.74 5.74 5.74
CA MET A 249 17.25 4.44 6.15
C MET A 249 15.99 4.10 5.36
N LEU A 250 15.77 2.80 5.20
CA LEU A 250 14.55 2.23 4.65
C LEU A 250 14.15 1.03 5.53
N SER A 251 12.90 0.99 5.95
CA SER A 251 12.36 -0.09 6.78
C SER A 251 11.26 -0.79 6.03
N LEU A 252 11.42 -2.09 5.78
CA LEU A 252 10.38 -2.93 5.20
C LEU A 252 9.81 -3.80 6.30
N ALA A 253 8.51 -3.70 6.52
CA ALA A 253 7.85 -4.45 7.57
C ALA A 253 6.65 -5.22 7.05
N PHE A 254 6.55 -6.45 7.53
CA PHE A 254 5.47 -7.37 7.24
C PHE A 254 5.01 -8.03 8.53
N LYS A 255 3.73 -8.41 8.57
CA LYS A 255 3.16 -9.25 9.62
C LYS A 255 2.54 -10.51 9.02
N PHE A 256 2.58 -11.61 9.76
CA PHE A 256 1.90 -12.85 9.37
C PHE A 256 1.47 -13.65 10.61
N PRO A 257 0.43 -14.50 10.48
CA PRO A 257 0.01 -15.37 11.57
C PRO A 257 1.10 -16.33 12.00
N LYS A 258 1.27 -16.50 13.32
CA LYS A 258 2.24 -17.45 13.87
C LYS A 258 1.78 -18.89 13.67
N LYS A 259 2.73 -19.77 13.34
CA LYS A 259 2.58 -21.24 13.31
C LYS A 259 3.38 -21.90 14.44
N THR A 260 2.88 -23.07 14.87
CA THR A 260 3.53 -23.96 15.84
C THR A 260 3.81 -25.31 15.16
N PRO A 261 5.06 -25.83 15.21
CA PRO A 261 6.25 -25.26 15.84
C PRO A 261 6.76 -23.98 15.14
N ARG A 262 7.54 -23.16 15.86
CA ARG A 262 8.08 -21.89 15.34
C ARG A 262 8.88 -22.06 14.05
N SER A 263 9.53 -23.21 13.88
CA SER A 263 10.36 -23.53 12.71
C SER A 263 9.57 -23.63 11.40
N ASP A 264 8.24 -23.73 11.45
CA ASP A 264 7.37 -23.79 10.27
C ASP A 264 6.87 -22.39 9.82
N ASN A 265 7.29 -21.33 10.51
CA ASN A 265 7.03 -19.95 10.07
C ASN A 265 7.97 -19.54 8.93
N PRO A 266 7.59 -18.54 8.12
CA PRO A 266 8.51 -17.88 7.18
C PRO A 266 9.81 -17.45 7.86
N TRP A 267 10.92 -17.95 7.35
CA TRP A 267 12.28 -17.73 7.85
C TRP A 267 13.17 -16.97 6.87
N SER A 268 12.94 -17.16 5.58
CA SER A 268 13.56 -16.33 4.56
C SER A 268 12.60 -16.14 3.42
N PHE A 269 12.67 -14.99 2.77
CA PHE A 269 11.80 -14.66 1.65
C PHE A 269 12.46 -13.61 0.78
N THR A 270 12.10 -13.62 -0.50
CA THR A 270 12.56 -12.65 -1.48
C THR A 270 11.38 -11.81 -1.92
N LEU A 271 11.62 -10.51 -2.13
CA LEU A 271 10.63 -9.53 -2.53
C LEU A 271 11.09 -8.78 -3.77
N HIS A 272 10.16 -8.42 -4.65
CA HIS A 272 10.42 -7.59 -5.81
C HIS A 272 9.77 -6.21 -5.67
N PHE A 273 10.55 -5.18 -5.99
CA PHE A 273 10.09 -3.79 -5.98
C PHE A 273 10.54 -3.04 -7.23
N ILE A 274 9.65 -2.21 -7.78
CA ILE A 274 10.07 -1.13 -8.68
C ILE A 274 10.51 0.04 -7.81
N VAL A 275 11.76 0.46 -7.97
CA VAL A 275 12.29 1.65 -7.32
C VAL A 275 12.03 2.84 -8.22
N ALA A 276 11.49 3.92 -7.65
CA ALA A 276 11.28 5.18 -8.36
C ALA A 276 11.66 6.37 -7.48
N ASP A 277 11.93 7.50 -8.13
CA ASP A 277 12.08 8.80 -7.48
C ASP A 277 10.80 9.60 -7.72
N GLU A 278 10.03 9.84 -6.65
CA GLU A 278 8.81 10.64 -6.69
C GLU A 278 9.08 12.10 -6.29
N SER A 279 8.24 13.02 -6.76
CA SER A 279 8.25 14.41 -6.28
C SER A 279 7.47 14.58 -4.98
N ASP A 280 6.45 13.74 -4.76
CA ASP A 280 5.47 13.94 -3.71
C ASP A 280 5.82 13.14 -2.47
N ALA A 281 5.87 13.83 -1.33
CA ALA A 281 6.13 13.24 -0.05
C ALA A 281 4.80 12.86 0.62
N ARG A 282 4.69 11.62 1.07
CA ARG A 282 3.48 11.10 1.74
C ARG A 282 3.81 10.31 3.01
N VAL A 283 2.80 10.11 3.83
CA VAL A 283 2.77 9.14 4.94
C VAL A 283 1.48 8.34 4.84
N THR A 284 1.49 7.11 5.34
CA THR A 284 0.32 6.24 5.36
C THR A 284 -0.19 6.03 6.77
N VAL A 285 -1.51 6.06 6.95
CA VAL A 285 -2.17 5.54 8.14
C VAL A 285 -2.27 4.03 7.98
N SER A 286 -1.41 3.30 8.69
CA SER A 286 -1.45 1.83 8.70
C SER A 286 -2.67 1.31 9.48
N ALA A 287 -2.97 0.02 9.36
CA ALA A 287 -4.07 -0.59 10.12
C ALA A 287 -3.81 -0.56 11.63
N GLU A 288 -2.54 -0.55 12.03
CA GLU A 288 -2.09 -0.47 13.42
C GLU A 288 -2.20 0.95 14.01
N GLU A 289 -2.43 1.98 13.17
CA GLU A 289 -2.51 3.39 13.59
C GLU A 289 -3.92 3.96 13.52
N GLN A 290 -4.91 3.11 13.19
CA GLN A 290 -6.30 3.52 13.01
C GLN A 290 -6.89 4.16 14.28
N ALA A 291 -6.51 3.68 15.46
CA ALA A 291 -6.98 4.23 16.72
C ALA A 291 -6.29 5.55 17.16
N ALA A 292 -5.21 5.97 16.47
CA ALA A 292 -4.38 7.12 16.85
C ALA A 292 -3.88 7.92 15.62
N PRO A 293 -4.79 8.43 14.76
CA PRO A 293 -4.42 9.10 13.51
C PRO A 293 -3.60 10.39 13.73
N GLU A 294 -3.68 11.02 14.90
CA GLU A 294 -2.91 12.22 15.26
C GLU A 294 -1.39 12.01 15.20
N VAL A 295 -0.91 10.79 15.46
CA VAL A 295 0.51 10.44 15.33
C VAL A 295 0.95 10.50 13.87
N VAL A 296 0.09 10.05 12.96
CA VAL A 296 0.35 10.10 11.51
C VAL A 296 0.31 11.55 11.00
N ILE A 297 -0.61 12.37 11.52
CA ILE A 297 -0.65 13.82 11.21
C ILE A 297 0.64 14.50 11.66
N ALA A 298 1.13 14.21 12.87
CA ALA A 298 2.39 14.75 13.36
C ALA A 298 3.57 14.33 12.47
N ARG A 299 3.60 13.06 12.02
CA ARG A 299 4.59 12.54 11.08
C ARG A 299 4.53 13.25 9.73
N ALA A 300 3.33 13.47 9.19
CA ALA A 300 3.12 14.22 7.95
C ALA A 300 3.64 15.66 8.08
N ASN A 301 3.31 16.35 9.17
CA ASN A 301 3.74 17.73 9.42
C ASN A 301 5.25 17.86 9.61
N LYS A 302 5.90 16.86 10.22
CA LYS A 302 7.36 16.80 10.32
C LYS A 302 8.02 16.67 8.93
N LEU A 303 7.33 16.02 7.99
CA LEU A 303 7.82 15.83 6.64
C LEU A 303 7.66 17.10 5.79
N SER A 304 6.46 17.65 5.76
CA SER A 304 6.12 18.93 5.13
C SER A 304 4.70 19.34 5.51
N THR A 305 4.41 20.65 5.51
CA THR A 305 3.03 21.16 5.63
C THR A 305 2.14 20.77 4.45
N SER A 306 2.74 20.37 3.32
CA SER A 306 2.04 19.87 2.12
C SER A 306 2.07 18.35 1.95
N ALA A 307 2.71 17.60 2.86
CA ALA A 307 2.84 16.15 2.71
C ALA A 307 1.45 15.48 2.70
N GLN A 308 1.23 14.55 1.78
CA GLN A 308 -0.02 13.81 1.68
C GLN A 308 -0.15 12.79 2.81
N ILE A 309 -1.39 12.50 3.20
CA ILE A 309 -1.75 11.46 4.15
C ILE A 309 -2.60 10.45 3.41
N ALA A 310 -2.02 9.29 3.13
CA ALA A 310 -2.70 8.20 2.45
C ALA A 310 -3.41 7.31 3.50
N VAL A 311 -4.68 7.01 3.25
CA VAL A 311 -5.54 6.28 4.17
C VAL A 311 -6.25 5.17 3.42
N PHE A 312 -6.34 3.97 4.03
CA PHE A 312 -7.17 2.88 3.54
C PHE A 312 -8.21 2.45 4.57
N GLY A 313 -9.36 1.98 4.10
CA GLY A 313 -10.45 1.49 4.96
C GLY A 313 -11.48 2.55 5.35
N THR A 314 -12.27 2.30 6.39
CA THR A 314 -13.44 3.12 6.80
C THR A 314 -13.10 4.23 7.79
N ASN A 315 -11.84 4.40 8.14
CA ASN A 315 -11.46 5.31 9.21
C ASN A 315 -10.77 6.55 8.63
N PRO A 316 -11.26 7.76 8.91
CA PRO A 316 -10.51 8.97 8.61
C PRO A 316 -9.52 9.23 9.75
N ALA A 317 -8.37 9.78 9.39
CA ALA A 317 -7.85 10.87 10.18
C ALA A 317 -8.87 12.06 10.11
N THR A 318 -9.94 12.04 10.93
CA THR A 318 -11.10 12.98 10.85
C THR A 318 -10.71 14.42 11.15
N SER A 319 -9.51 14.66 11.64
CA SER A 319 -9.02 15.95 12.11
C SER A 319 -8.07 16.67 11.15
N VAL A 320 -7.65 16.04 10.04
CA VAL A 320 -6.82 16.70 9.01
C VAL A 320 -7.70 17.17 7.87
N GLY A 321 -7.60 18.46 7.53
CA GLY A 321 -8.29 19.06 6.39
C GLY A 321 -8.16 18.21 5.12
N THR A 322 -9.24 18.14 4.36
CA THR A 322 -9.44 17.22 3.22
C THR A 322 -8.39 17.31 2.12
N ASP A 323 -7.68 18.44 2.03
CA ASP A 323 -6.87 18.77 0.86
C ASP A 323 -5.52 18.02 0.82
N ARG A 324 -5.13 17.38 1.93
CA ARG A 324 -3.90 16.56 2.03
C ARG A 324 -4.19 15.06 2.09
N THR A 325 -5.44 14.67 2.26
CA THR A 325 -5.82 13.29 2.50
C THR A 325 -6.13 12.61 1.17
N ARG A 326 -5.50 11.46 0.94
CA ARG A 326 -5.75 10.59 -0.21
C ARG A 326 -6.36 9.30 0.34
N TRP A 327 -7.60 9.03 -0.01
CA TRP A 327 -8.34 7.90 0.54
C TRP A 327 -8.56 6.84 -0.53
N SER A 328 -8.29 5.58 -0.18
CA SER A 328 -8.71 4.41 -0.95
C SER A 328 -9.52 3.47 -0.07
N CYS A 329 -10.58 2.85 -0.58
CA CYS A 329 -11.31 1.87 0.21
C CYS A 329 -10.49 0.59 0.45
N SER A 330 -9.71 0.22 -0.56
CA SER A 330 -8.97 -1.02 -0.67
C SER A 330 -7.58 -0.77 -1.21
N VAL A 331 -6.59 -1.54 -0.76
CA VAL A 331 -5.24 -1.49 -1.30
C VAL A 331 -4.83 -2.89 -1.74
N ARG A 332 -4.65 -3.10 -3.05
CA ARG A 332 -4.30 -4.39 -3.64
C ARG A 332 -2.90 -4.83 -3.20
N THR A 333 -2.84 -5.99 -2.52
CA THR A 333 -1.59 -6.62 -2.06
C THR A 333 -1.27 -7.92 -2.78
N ALA A 334 -2.22 -8.48 -3.52
CA ALA A 334 -1.98 -9.60 -4.42
C ALA A 334 -2.79 -9.46 -5.70
N ALA A 335 -2.11 -9.56 -6.84
CA ALA A 335 -2.68 -9.57 -8.18
C ALA A 335 -3.25 -10.94 -8.56
N GLY A 336 -4.32 -10.94 -9.34
CA GLY A 336 -4.95 -12.10 -9.94
C GLY A 336 -5.01 -11.98 -11.46
N PRO A 337 -5.44 -13.04 -12.17
CA PRO A 337 -5.51 -13.02 -13.62
C PRO A 337 -6.28 -11.81 -14.17
N GLY A 338 -5.71 -11.15 -15.19
CA GLY A 338 -6.34 -10.02 -15.87
C GLY A 338 -6.44 -8.75 -15.02
N GLY A 339 -5.50 -8.54 -14.08
CA GLY A 339 -5.51 -7.37 -13.20
C GLY A 339 -6.56 -7.43 -12.09
N THR A 340 -7.17 -8.60 -11.87
CA THR A 340 -8.03 -8.81 -10.70
C THR A 340 -7.18 -8.78 -9.43
N SER A 341 -7.80 -8.72 -8.26
CA SER A 341 -7.07 -8.83 -7.00
C SER A 341 -7.46 -10.10 -6.28
N LEU A 342 -6.46 -10.75 -5.69
CA LEU A 342 -6.61 -11.90 -4.83
C LEU A 342 -6.62 -11.51 -3.34
N ARG A 343 -6.04 -10.35 -3.00
CA ARG A 343 -5.96 -9.81 -1.64
C ARG A 343 -5.89 -8.29 -1.61
N TYR A 344 -6.49 -7.73 -0.56
CA TYR A 344 -6.46 -6.30 -0.28
C TYR A 344 -6.19 -6.01 1.19
N LEU A 345 -5.69 -4.81 1.49
CA LEU A 345 -5.85 -4.14 2.79
C LEU A 345 -7.11 -3.28 2.74
N GLY A 346 -7.79 -3.12 3.88
CA GLY A 346 -9.04 -2.38 3.95
C GLY A 346 -10.24 -3.24 3.57
N PHE A 347 -11.23 -2.65 2.91
CA PHE A 347 -12.45 -3.36 2.50
C PHE A 347 -12.29 -3.92 1.09
N ALA A 348 -13.07 -4.92 0.72
CA ALA A 348 -13.18 -5.29 -0.68
C ALA A 348 -13.82 -4.13 -1.48
N PRO A 349 -13.41 -3.83 -2.72
CA PRO A 349 -14.00 -2.75 -3.51
C PRO A 349 -15.53 -2.82 -3.67
N THR A 350 -16.08 -4.04 -3.60
CA THR A 350 -17.51 -4.33 -3.70
C THR A 350 -18.26 -4.22 -2.38
N ASP A 351 -17.59 -3.92 -1.28
CA ASP A 351 -18.20 -3.79 0.04
C ASP A 351 -19.13 -2.56 0.07
N ALA A 352 -20.28 -2.70 0.73
CA ALA A 352 -21.22 -1.59 0.89
C ALA A 352 -20.57 -0.41 1.65
N ALA A 353 -19.60 -0.67 2.51
CA ALA A 353 -18.79 0.36 3.17
C ALA A 353 -17.98 1.22 2.18
N CYS A 354 -17.62 0.69 1.01
CA CYS A 354 -16.98 1.44 -0.06
C CYS A 354 -17.95 2.27 -0.91
N ALA A 355 -19.26 1.97 -0.86
CA ALA A 355 -20.27 2.64 -1.66
C ALA A 355 -20.81 3.93 -1.01
N VAL A 356 -20.49 4.18 0.27
CA VAL A 356 -20.93 5.39 0.96
C VAL A 356 -19.90 6.50 0.70
N PRO A 357 -20.25 7.61 0.01
CA PRO A 357 -19.28 8.65 -0.31
C PRO A 357 -18.75 9.42 0.92
N LYS A 358 -19.33 9.21 2.11
CA LYS A 358 -18.93 9.86 3.37
C LYS A 358 -19.35 9.06 4.61
N TYR A 359 -18.48 9.14 5.62
CA TYR A 359 -18.55 8.69 7.00
C TYR A 359 -19.92 8.44 7.63
N ASP A 360 -20.06 7.24 8.21
CA ASP A 360 -20.91 6.95 9.38
C ASP A 360 -20.04 6.25 10.44
N GLU A 361 -20.00 6.81 11.65
CA GLU A 361 -19.28 6.30 12.82
C GLU A 361 -19.87 4.98 13.38
N SER A 362 -20.89 4.40 12.76
CA SER A 362 -21.52 3.16 13.23
C SER A 362 -20.81 1.86 12.82
N ASN A 363 -19.77 1.91 11.97
CA ASN A 363 -19.18 0.73 11.31
C ASN A 363 -17.76 0.31 11.76
N TRP A 364 -17.30 0.72 12.95
CA TRP A 364 -15.93 0.45 13.43
C TRP A 364 -15.56 -1.03 13.56
N ASP A 365 -16.53 -1.91 13.81
CA ASP A 365 -16.27 -3.34 14.08
C ASP A 365 -16.05 -4.18 12.80
N ALA A 366 -16.11 -3.57 11.62
CA ALA A 366 -16.15 -4.28 10.33
C ALA A 366 -14.84 -4.20 9.51
N VAL A 367 -13.68 -3.89 10.10
CA VAL A 367 -12.39 -4.00 9.36
C VAL A 367 -12.06 -5.48 9.15
N TYR A 368 -12.57 -6.03 8.04
CA TYR A 368 -12.37 -7.41 7.66
C TYR A 368 -11.11 -7.56 6.80
N TRP A 369 -10.09 -8.21 7.36
CA TRP A 369 -9.00 -8.83 6.60
C TRP A 369 -9.58 -10.03 5.83
N ARG A 370 -9.88 -9.91 4.54
CA ARG A 370 -10.38 -11.02 3.71
C ARG A 370 -9.51 -11.30 2.49
#